data_AF-M9YFF9-F1
#
_entry.id   AF-M9YFF9-F1
#
_cell.length_a   1.000
_cell.length_b   1.000
_cell.length_c   1.000
_cell.angle_alpha   90.00
_cell.angle_beta   90.00
_cell.angle_gamma   90.00
#
_symmetry.space_group_name_H-M   'P 1'
#
loop_
_entity.id
_entity.type
_entity.pdbx_description
1 polymer ?
#
loop_
_entity_poly.entity_id
_entity_poly.type
_entity_poly.pdbx_seq_one_letter_code
_entity_poly.pdbx_strand_id
1 'polypeptide(L)'
;MTFLLDDAVSDFRFGVEKHYSPTRRDIFNPLNGTLFSISGTEVEIIYVTKNALVKDIQRVIKQLLITKIENAGGAVLHASAFSLDGRAICYVGEKGQGKTTCLLESLKANGAKFITNDRLPIIPISGKFHVLGWFEELRLVQPSGGKKKKLRVLELCEPLRIETRPVPPKLIVLPDCLGKVGNENNAREVIEGQLLTPVDPQRPKWLGYSKSLDFDRDALLDQLPTRRLQWQFQERDELLGKIKEVVDSV
;
A
#
# COMPACT_ATOMS: atom_id res chain seq x y z
N MET A 1 22.40 18.48 13.60
CA MET A 1 21.00 18.78 13.24
C MET A 1 20.86 18.44 11.78
N THR A 2 19.93 17.55 11.45
CA THR A 2 19.78 17.00 10.09
C THR A 2 18.45 17.47 9.54
N PHE A 3 18.44 18.02 8.32
CA PHE A 3 17.20 18.38 7.64
C PHE A 3 16.64 17.15 6.95
N LEU A 4 15.36 16.87 7.20
CA LEU A 4 14.61 15.78 6.61
C LEU A 4 13.72 16.37 5.52
N LEU A 5 13.90 15.91 4.29
CA LEU A 5 13.08 16.30 3.14
C LEU A 5 12.13 15.16 2.80
N ASP A 6 10.82 15.43 2.81
CA ASP A 6 9.79 14.51 2.31
C ASP A 6 8.82 15.28 1.40
N ASP A 7 9.14 15.33 0.11
CA ASP A 7 8.29 16.00 -0.88
C ASP A 7 6.94 15.30 -1.09
N ALA A 8 6.78 14.06 -0.61
CA ALA A 8 5.53 13.32 -0.72
C ALA A 8 4.54 13.64 0.42
N VAL A 9 4.98 14.37 1.44
CA VAL A 9 4.18 14.76 2.60
C VAL A 9 4.17 16.28 2.73
N SER A 10 3.19 16.92 2.09
CA SER A 10 3.11 18.38 1.98
C SER A 10 3.05 19.11 3.33
N ASP A 11 2.57 18.46 4.39
CA ASP A 11 2.50 19.01 5.75
C ASP A 11 3.66 18.58 6.66
N PHE A 12 4.68 17.91 6.12
CA PHE A 12 5.91 17.50 6.79
C PHE A 12 7.11 17.59 5.84
N ARG A 13 7.12 18.61 4.97
CA ARG A 13 8.12 18.69 3.91
C ARG A 13 9.54 18.92 4.42
N PHE A 14 9.67 19.58 5.58
CA PHE A 14 10.94 20.05 6.13
C PHE A 14 11.08 19.65 7.61
N GLY A 15 11.38 18.40 7.92
CA GLY A 15 11.64 18.00 9.31
C GLY A 15 13.02 18.46 9.79
N VAL A 16 13.16 18.76 11.07
CA VAL A 16 14.46 19.01 11.72
C VAL A 16 14.72 17.92 12.74
N GLU A 17 15.79 17.15 12.55
CA GLU A 17 16.16 16.06 13.45
C GLU A 17 17.38 16.42 14.30
N LYS A 18 17.31 16.10 15.59
CA LYS A 18 18.40 16.22 16.56
C LYS A 18 18.60 14.90 17.29
N HIS A 19 19.75 14.27 17.09
CA HIS A 19 20.16 13.07 17.81
C HIS A 19 20.89 13.44 19.09
N TYR A 20 20.56 12.76 20.19
CA TYR A 20 21.27 12.86 21.47
C TYR A 20 22.05 11.58 21.79
N SER A 21 21.55 10.44 21.34
CA SER A 21 22.19 9.13 21.44
C SER A 21 21.64 8.20 20.34
N PRO A 22 22.16 6.98 20.17
CA PRO A 22 21.60 6.01 19.22
C PRO A 22 20.12 5.66 19.46
N THR A 23 19.64 5.82 20.69
CA THR A 23 18.26 5.50 21.10
C THR A 23 17.43 6.73 21.40
N ARG A 24 18.01 7.94 21.40
CA ARG A 24 17.31 9.18 21.75
C ARG A 24 17.48 10.25 20.68
N ARG A 25 16.35 10.72 20.14
CA ARG A 25 16.32 11.81 19.16
C ARG A 25 14.99 12.56 19.17
N ASP A 26 15.06 13.81 18.76
CA ASP A 26 13.91 14.67 18.57
C ASP A 26 13.73 15.01 17.09
N ILE A 27 12.48 15.08 16.65
CA ILE A 27 12.11 15.42 15.28
C ILE A 27 11.07 16.52 15.34
N PHE A 28 11.37 17.66 14.75
CA PHE A 28 10.47 18.81 14.72
C PHE A 28 9.88 18.98 13.33
N ASN A 29 8.56 19.13 13.26
CA ASN A 29 7.85 19.55 12.08
C ASN A 29 7.55 21.05 12.14
N PRO A 30 8.30 21.91 11.43
CA PRO A 30 8.08 23.35 11.43
C PRO A 30 6.76 23.76 10.77
N LEU A 31 6.16 22.91 9.94
CA LEU A 31 4.93 23.28 9.22
C LEU A 31 3.68 23.23 10.10
N ASN A 32 3.66 22.37 11.11
CA ASN A 32 2.53 22.23 12.04
C ASN A 32 2.91 22.38 13.53
N GLY A 33 4.21 22.57 13.82
CA GLY A 33 4.75 22.76 15.15
C GLY A 33 4.90 21.49 15.99
N THR A 34 4.62 20.30 15.44
CA THR A 34 4.71 19.05 16.19
C THR A 34 6.17 18.67 16.47
N LEU A 35 6.45 18.27 17.70
CA LEU A 35 7.71 17.65 18.12
C LEU A 35 7.48 16.19 18.46
N PHE A 36 8.24 15.30 17.83
CA PHE A 36 8.32 13.89 18.18
C PHE A 36 9.58 13.70 19.02
N SER A 37 9.45 13.23 20.26
CA SER A 37 10.59 12.82 21.07
C SER A 37 10.61 11.30 21.16
N ILE A 38 11.73 10.70 20.78
CA ILE A 38 11.90 9.26 20.70
C ILE A 38 12.98 8.87 21.71
N SER A 39 12.66 7.94 22.61
CA SER A 39 13.57 7.45 23.65
C SER A 39 13.40 5.95 23.80
N GLY A 40 14.33 5.17 23.25
CA GLY A 40 14.22 3.71 23.23
C GLY A 40 12.98 3.25 22.47
N THR A 41 12.01 2.68 23.18
CA THR A 41 10.72 2.21 22.61
C THR A 41 9.58 3.21 22.80
N GLU A 42 9.86 4.35 23.41
CA GLU A 42 8.88 5.40 23.69
C GLU A 42 8.89 6.46 22.58
N VAL A 43 7.69 6.87 22.16
CA VAL A 43 7.47 7.94 21.21
C VAL A 43 6.47 8.92 21.82
N GLU A 44 6.95 10.07 22.24
CA GLU A 44 6.12 11.20 22.68
C GLU A 44 5.82 12.13 21.50
N ILE A 45 4.57 12.59 21.40
CA ILE A 45 4.13 13.53 20.37
C ILE A 45 3.60 14.78 21.06
N ILE A 46 4.37 15.85 21.00
CA ILE A 46 4.00 17.16 21.51
C ILE A 46 3.45 17.95 20.33
N TYR A 47 2.15 18.26 20.35
CA TYR A 47 1.43 18.85 19.24
C TYR A 47 0.93 20.26 19.57
N VAL A 48 0.79 21.09 18.54
CA VAL A 48 0.25 22.45 18.69
C VAL A 48 -1.27 22.48 18.46
N THR A 49 -1.78 21.65 17.55
CA THR A 49 -3.21 21.62 17.19
C THR A 49 -3.78 20.20 17.18
N LYS A 50 -5.08 20.07 17.46
CA LYS A 50 -5.79 18.78 17.38
C LYS A 50 -5.68 18.11 16.00
N ASN A 51 -5.68 18.92 14.93
CA ASN A 51 -5.54 18.40 13.57
C ASN A 51 -4.13 17.86 13.29
N ALA A 52 -3.10 18.53 13.82
CA ALA A 52 -1.73 18.03 13.75
C ALA A 52 -1.60 16.69 14.50
N LEU A 53 -2.12 16.63 15.73
CA LEU A 53 -2.11 15.41 16.54
C LEU A 53 -2.64 14.18 15.81
N VAL A 54 -3.85 14.26 15.23
CA VAL A 54 -4.49 13.11 14.58
C VAL A 54 -3.64 12.60 13.40
N LYS A 55 -3.14 13.51 12.57
CA LYS A 55 -2.31 13.16 11.42
C LYS A 55 -0.96 12.57 11.84
N ASP A 56 -0.33 13.18 12.84
CA ASP A 56 1.00 12.81 13.31
C ASP A 56 0.99 11.48 14.08
N ILE A 57 -0.05 11.21 14.87
CA ILE A 57 -0.27 9.87 15.45
C ILE A 57 -0.46 8.83 14.34
N GLN A 58 -1.32 9.09 13.35
CA GLN A 58 -1.53 8.15 12.25
C GLN A 58 -0.23 7.86 11.50
N ARG A 59 0.58 8.89 11.26
CA ARG A 59 1.91 8.78 10.64
C ARG A 59 2.85 7.91 11.46
N VAL A 60 2.91 8.13 12.78
CA VAL A 60 3.73 7.32 13.70
C VAL A 60 3.30 5.86 13.67
N ILE A 61 1.99 5.58 13.83
CA ILE A 61 1.46 4.21 13.79
C ILE A 61 1.79 3.52 12.47
N LYS A 62 1.60 4.21 11.33
CA LYS A 62 1.90 3.65 10.01
C LYS A 62 3.39 3.32 9.85
N GLN A 63 4.29 4.20 10.29
CA GLN A 63 5.72 3.93 10.24
C GLN A 63 6.09 2.73 11.12
N LEU A 64 5.58 2.65 12.35
CA LEU A 64 5.84 1.51 13.24
C LEU A 64 5.37 0.17 12.64
N LEU A 65 4.19 0.13 12.04
CA LEU A 65 3.66 -1.07 11.37
C LEU A 65 4.55 -1.50 10.19
N ILE A 66 4.94 -0.54 9.36
CA ILE A 66 5.82 -0.76 8.21
C ILE A 66 7.19 -1.26 8.67
N THR A 67 7.81 -0.61 9.65
CA THR A 67 9.10 -1.02 10.21
C THR A 67 9.02 -2.45 10.74
N LYS A 68 7.89 -2.84 11.36
CA LYS A 68 7.67 -4.22 11.80
C LYS A 68 7.58 -5.21 10.64
N ILE A 69 6.93 -4.83 9.53
CA ILE A 69 6.85 -5.64 8.31
C ILE A 69 8.25 -5.84 7.72
N GLU A 70 9.02 -4.77 7.55
CA GLU A 70 10.37 -4.81 6.99
C GLU A 70 11.34 -5.62 7.87
N ASN A 71 11.28 -5.43 9.19
CA ASN A 71 12.08 -6.19 10.15
C ASN A 71 11.70 -7.68 10.19
N ALA A 72 10.57 -8.07 9.61
CA ALA A 72 10.17 -9.46 9.44
C ALA A 72 10.60 -10.03 8.07
N GLY A 73 11.35 -9.29 7.25
CA GLY A 73 11.69 -9.67 5.88
C GLY A 73 10.55 -9.47 4.89
N GLY A 74 9.60 -8.59 5.23
CA GLY A 74 8.45 -8.25 4.41
C GLY A 74 8.64 -6.96 3.60
N ALA A 75 7.61 -6.64 2.83
CA ALA A 75 7.56 -5.52 1.90
C ALA A 75 6.17 -4.87 1.90
N VAL A 76 6.05 -3.71 1.26
CA VAL A 76 4.74 -3.14 0.90
C VAL A 76 4.69 -2.97 -0.61
N LEU A 77 3.69 -3.57 -1.24
CA LEU A 77 3.42 -3.41 -2.66
C LEU A 77 2.34 -2.35 -2.86
N HIS A 78 2.55 -1.40 -3.79
CA HIS A 78 1.54 -0.43 -4.18
C HIS A 78 0.51 -1.10 -5.11
N ALA A 79 -0.50 -1.69 -4.49
CA ALA A 79 -1.50 -2.53 -5.14
C ALA A 79 -2.86 -2.39 -4.46
N SER A 80 -3.91 -2.64 -5.23
CA SER A 80 -5.20 -3.01 -4.65
C SER A 80 -5.34 -4.53 -4.67
N ALA A 81 -6.05 -5.10 -3.71
CA ALA A 81 -6.22 -6.55 -3.63
C ALA A 81 -7.54 -6.94 -2.97
N PHE A 82 -8.02 -8.10 -3.38
CA PHE A 82 -9.12 -8.82 -2.76
C PHE A 82 -8.73 -10.28 -2.59
N SER A 83 -9.39 -10.99 -1.68
CA SER A 83 -9.27 -12.44 -1.58
C SER A 83 -10.49 -13.12 -2.19
N LEU A 84 -10.26 -14.24 -2.85
CA LEU A 84 -11.27 -15.19 -3.29
C LEU A 84 -10.79 -16.59 -2.89
N ASP A 85 -11.67 -17.39 -2.29
CA ASP A 85 -11.35 -18.73 -1.79
C ASP A 85 -10.10 -18.78 -0.90
N GLY A 86 -9.95 -17.75 -0.05
CA GLY A 86 -8.85 -17.65 0.91
C GLY A 86 -7.48 -17.31 0.30
N ARG A 87 -7.41 -16.90 -0.97
CA ARG A 87 -6.16 -16.46 -1.61
C ARG A 87 -6.29 -15.08 -2.22
N ALA A 88 -5.21 -14.30 -2.21
CA ALA A 88 -5.24 -12.93 -2.69
C ALA A 88 -5.00 -12.82 -4.20
N ILE A 89 -5.78 -11.96 -4.83
CA ILE A 89 -5.60 -11.49 -6.21
C ILE A 89 -5.23 -10.01 -6.13
N CYS A 90 -4.07 -9.67 -6.69
CA CYS A 90 -3.42 -8.38 -6.52
C CYS A 90 -3.41 -7.61 -7.84
N TYR A 91 -3.99 -6.43 -7.88
CA TYR A 91 -3.92 -5.52 -9.02
C TYR A 91 -2.74 -4.56 -8.86
N VAL A 92 -1.79 -4.67 -9.79
CA VAL A 92 -0.54 -3.90 -9.81
C VAL A 92 -0.44 -3.14 -11.13
N GLY A 93 0.13 -1.95 -11.10
CA GLY A 93 0.31 -1.13 -12.30
C GLY A 93 0.38 0.34 -11.98
N GLU A 94 0.58 1.15 -13.01
CA GLU A 94 0.73 2.60 -12.84
C GLU A 94 -0.54 3.32 -12.41
N LYS A 95 -0.38 4.59 -12.04
CA LYS A 95 -1.52 5.46 -11.75
C LYS A 95 -2.42 5.56 -12.98
N GLY A 96 -3.72 5.39 -12.76
CA GLY A 96 -4.72 5.50 -13.81
C GLY A 96 -4.96 4.21 -14.62
N GLN A 97 -4.24 3.12 -14.35
CA GLN A 97 -4.41 1.85 -15.07
C GLN A 97 -5.65 1.03 -14.66
N GLY A 98 -6.40 1.47 -13.64
CA GLY A 98 -7.67 0.85 -13.27
C GLY A 98 -7.67 -0.03 -12.02
N LYS A 99 -6.56 -0.13 -11.27
CA LYS A 99 -6.44 -0.93 -10.03
C LYS A 99 -7.66 -0.83 -9.09
N THR A 100 -8.06 0.40 -8.76
CA THR A 100 -9.20 0.65 -7.86
C THR A 100 -10.51 0.20 -8.50
N THR A 101 -10.70 0.40 -9.81
CA THR A 101 -11.93 -0.04 -10.49
C THR A 101 -12.02 -1.55 -10.53
N CYS A 102 -10.93 -2.25 -10.89
CA CYS A 102 -10.88 -3.72 -10.89
C CYS A 102 -11.16 -4.29 -9.50
N LEU A 103 -10.60 -3.69 -8.44
CA LEU A 103 -10.91 -4.07 -7.06
C LEU A 103 -12.41 -3.96 -6.77
N LEU A 104 -13.03 -2.81 -7.08
CA LEU A 104 -14.45 -2.59 -6.79
C LEU A 104 -15.36 -3.53 -7.58
N GLU A 105 -15.04 -3.81 -8.83
CA GLU A 105 -15.78 -4.80 -9.63
C GLU A 105 -15.60 -6.21 -9.07
N SER A 106 -14.40 -6.59 -8.66
CA SER A 106 -14.11 -7.90 -8.06
C SER A 106 -14.94 -8.18 -6.81
N LEU A 107 -15.19 -7.15 -5.99
CA LEU A 107 -16.02 -7.26 -4.80
C LEU A 107 -17.51 -7.48 -5.10
N LYS A 108 -17.95 -7.46 -6.37
CA LYS A 108 -19.29 -7.93 -6.73
C LYS A 108 -19.38 -9.46 -6.83
N ALA A 109 -18.25 -10.16 -6.94
CA ALA A 109 -18.23 -11.61 -6.94
C ALA A 109 -18.62 -12.18 -5.56
N ASN A 110 -19.37 -13.29 -5.57
CA ASN A 110 -19.68 -14.02 -4.35
C ASN A 110 -18.39 -14.57 -3.71
N GLY A 111 -18.29 -14.53 -2.39
CA GLY A 111 -17.10 -14.98 -1.66
C GLY A 111 -15.89 -14.03 -1.69
N ALA A 112 -15.90 -12.99 -2.54
CA ALA A 112 -14.83 -12.01 -2.59
C ALA A 112 -14.81 -11.12 -1.33
N LYS A 113 -13.61 -10.93 -0.76
CA LYS A 113 -13.38 -10.05 0.39
C LYS A 113 -12.31 -8.99 0.12
N PHE A 114 -12.53 -7.79 0.62
CA PHE A 114 -11.61 -6.67 0.50
C PHE A 114 -10.33 -6.91 1.33
N ILE A 115 -9.15 -6.65 0.76
CA ILE A 115 -7.86 -6.63 1.48
C ILE A 115 -7.37 -5.19 1.62
N THR A 116 -7.10 -4.52 0.50
CA THR A 116 -6.60 -3.14 0.47
C THR A 116 -6.82 -2.50 -0.90
N ASN A 117 -6.76 -1.17 -0.97
CA ASN A 117 -6.90 -0.41 -2.21
C ASN A 117 -5.61 0.26 -2.71
N ASP A 118 -4.54 0.28 -1.91
CA ASP A 118 -3.35 1.08 -2.22
C ASP A 118 -2.06 0.46 -1.67
N ARG A 119 -2.04 0.04 -0.39
CA ARG A 119 -0.85 -0.50 0.26
C ARG A 119 -1.10 -1.93 0.64
N LEU A 120 -0.36 -2.86 0.03
CA LEU A 120 -0.46 -4.28 0.30
C LEU A 120 0.79 -4.74 1.05
N PRO A 121 0.76 -4.80 2.39
CA PRO A 121 1.80 -5.47 3.15
C PRO A 121 1.95 -6.92 2.73
N ILE A 122 3.19 -7.35 2.54
CA ILE A 122 3.60 -8.71 2.27
C ILE A 122 4.55 -9.12 3.39
N ILE A 123 4.28 -10.24 4.06
CA ILE A 123 5.12 -10.78 5.13
C ILE A 123 5.41 -12.26 4.90
N PRO A 124 6.61 -12.75 5.24
CA PRO A 124 6.86 -14.18 5.31
C PRO A 124 6.25 -14.76 6.60
N ILE A 125 5.49 -15.85 6.46
CA ILE A 125 4.98 -16.66 7.56
C ILE A 125 5.36 -18.11 7.27
N SER A 126 6.16 -18.72 8.14
CA SER A 126 6.64 -20.11 7.98
C SER A 126 7.26 -20.38 6.60
N GLY A 127 8.07 -19.44 6.11
CA GLY A 127 8.76 -19.54 4.81
C GLY A 127 7.89 -19.27 3.58
N LYS A 128 6.63 -18.86 3.74
CA LYS A 128 5.73 -18.50 2.63
C LYS A 128 5.23 -17.07 2.76
N PHE A 129 5.15 -16.36 1.63
CA PHE A 129 4.60 -15.01 1.62
C PHE A 129 3.08 -15.02 1.83
N HIS A 130 2.63 -14.06 2.64
CA HIS A 130 1.22 -13.75 2.87
C HIS A 130 1.02 -12.26 2.73
N VAL A 131 -0.17 -11.85 2.30
CA VAL A 131 -0.57 -10.45 2.26
C VAL A 131 -1.51 -10.11 3.41
N LEU A 132 -1.46 -8.86 3.87
CA LEU A 132 -2.30 -8.36 4.95
C LEU A 132 -3.23 -7.25 4.46
N GLY A 133 -4.39 -7.14 5.10
CA GLY A 133 -5.26 -5.98 4.93
C GLY A 133 -4.60 -4.69 5.43
N TRP A 134 -4.78 -3.61 4.68
CA TRP A 134 -4.39 -2.26 5.10
C TRP A 134 -5.49 -1.29 4.69
N PHE A 135 -6.16 -0.72 5.68
CA PHE A 135 -7.39 0.03 5.48
C PHE A 135 -7.11 1.52 5.46
N GLU A 136 -7.08 2.11 4.26
CA GLU A 136 -7.11 3.56 4.08
C GLU A 136 -8.40 4.00 3.40
N GLU A 137 -8.66 5.31 3.43
CA GLU A 137 -9.77 5.90 2.66
C GLU A 137 -9.61 5.57 1.18
N LEU A 138 -10.66 5.04 0.56
CA LEU A 138 -10.69 4.90 -0.89
C LEU A 138 -10.86 6.27 -1.51
N ARG A 139 -10.03 6.57 -2.52
CA ARG A 139 -10.07 7.83 -3.26
C ARG A 139 -10.56 7.56 -4.66
N LEU A 140 -11.87 7.70 -4.86
CA LEU A 140 -12.49 7.47 -6.15
C LEU A 140 -12.41 8.73 -7.01
N VAL A 141 -11.89 8.58 -8.22
CA VAL A 141 -11.90 9.61 -9.25
C VAL A 141 -13.16 9.40 -10.08
N GLN A 142 -13.98 10.44 -10.24
CA GLN A 142 -15.10 10.36 -11.17
C GLN A 142 -14.60 10.41 -12.62
N PRO A 143 -15.24 9.69 -13.56
CA PRO A 143 -14.82 9.64 -14.96
C PRO A 143 -14.69 11.02 -15.63
N SER A 144 -15.50 11.99 -15.19
CA SER A 144 -15.48 13.38 -15.66
C SER A 144 -14.30 14.22 -15.17
N GLY A 145 -13.33 13.64 -14.44
CA GLY A 145 -12.11 14.35 -14.00
C GLY A 145 -12.30 15.27 -12.78
N GLY A 146 -13.35 15.04 -11.98
CA GLY A 146 -13.71 15.87 -10.83
C GLY A 146 -12.92 15.63 -9.53
N LYS A 147 -13.33 16.33 -8.47
CA LYS A 147 -12.78 16.18 -7.11
C LYS A 147 -12.89 14.73 -6.65
N LYS A 148 -11.80 14.18 -6.13
CA LYS A 148 -11.77 12.81 -5.59
C LYS A 148 -12.80 12.66 -4.47
N LYS A 149 -13.71 11.70 -4.61
CA LYS A 149 -14.61 11.30 -3.53
C LYS A 149 -13.83 10.38 -2.59
N LYS A 150 -13.81 10.74 -1.30
CA LYS A 150 -13.27 9.88 -0.25
C LYS A 150 -14.40 9.01 0.29
N LEU A 151 -14.16 7.71 0.39
CA LEU A 151 -15.08 6.74 0.95
C LEU A 151 -14.35 5.88 1.97
N ARG A 152 -15.04 5.53 3.06
CA ARG A 152 -14.55 4.48 3.96
C ARG A 152 -14.84 3.11 3.36
N VAL A 153 -13.99 2.12 3.66
CA VAL A 153 -14.19 0.73 3.23
C VAL A 153 -15.58 0.21 3.63
N LEU A 154 -16.04 0.56 4.84
CA LEU A 154 -17.34 0.16 5.37
C LEU A 154 -18.55 0.77 4.63
N GLU A 155 -18.34 1.80 3.81
CA GLU A 155 -19.40 2.34 2.94
C GLU A 155 -19.57 1.53 1.64
N LEU A 156 -18.65 0.61 1.37
CA LEU A 156 -18.63 -0.23 0.16
C LEU A 156 -18.78 -1.71 0.48
N CYS A 157 -18.42 -2.13 1.69
CA CYS A 157 -18.22 -3.52 2.04
C CYS A 157 -18.61 -3.74 3.50
N GLU A 158 -19.45 -4.74 3.76
CA GLU A 158 -19.76 -5.16 5.13
C GLU A 158 -18.51 -5.72 5.83
N PRO A 159 -18.40 -5.60 7.17
CA PRO A 159 -17.24 -6.10 7.92
C PRO A 159 -16.89 -7.58 7.65
N LEU A 160 -17.88 -8.45 7.45
CA LEU A 160 -17.68 -9.88 7.16
C LEU A 160 -17.00 -10.13 5.79
N ARG A 161 -17.08 -9.14 4.90
CA ARG A 161 -16.48 -9.15 3.57
C ARG A 161 -15.13 -8.44 3.55
N ILE A 162 -14.52 -8.20 4.71
CA ILE A 162 -13.16 -7.71 4.85
C ILE A 162 -12.27 -8.86 5.28
N GLU A 163 -11.13 -9.03 4.60
CA GLU A 163 -10.14 -10.02 4.99
C GLU A 163 -9.38 -9.53 6.23
N THR A 164 -9.44 -10.33 7.29
CA THR A 164 -8.86 -9.99 8.60
C THR A 164 -7.67 -10.87 8.94
N ARG A 165 -7.42 -11.91 8.14
CA ARG A 165 -6.32 -12.84 8.32
C ARG A 165 -5.29 -12.67 7.20
N PRO A 166 -4.01 -12.98 7.46
CA PRO A 166 -3.03 -13.11 6.39
C PRO A 166 -3.48 -14.19 5.40
N VAL A 167 -3.41 -13.89 4.11
CA VAL A 167 -3.77 -14.84 3.04
C VAL A 167 -2.62 -14.98 2.05
N PRO A 168 -2.36 -16.18 1.52
CA PRO A 168 -1.33 -16.36 0.50
C PRO A 168 -1.74 -15.64 -0.79
N PRO A 169 -0.80 -14.95 -1.47
CA PRO A 169 -1.05 -14.43 -2.80
C PRO A 169 -1.21 -15.59 -3.80
N LYS A 170 -2.18 -15.48 -4.72
CA LYS A 170 -2.43 -16.42 -5.82
C LYS A 170 -1.97 -15.86 -7.15
N LEU A 171 -2.26 -14.59 -7.42
CA LEU A 171 -2.14 -14.01 -8.76
C LEU A 171 -1.84 -12.52 -8.69
N ILE A 172 -0.94 -12.06 -9.56
CA ILE A 172 -0.79 -10.64 -9.88
C ILE A 172 -1.47 -10.37 -11.21
N VAL A 173 -2.41 -9.43 -11.20
CA VAL A 173 -3.06 -8.93 -12.40
C VAL A 173 -2.52 -7.54 -12.68
N LEU A 174 -2.19 -7.28 -13.94
CA LEU A 174 -1.80 -5.98 -14.47
C LEU A 174 -2.97 -5.42 -15.29
N PRO A 175 -3.85 -4.58 -14.68
CA PRO A 175 -4.88 -3.89 -15.44
C PRO A 175 -4.25 -2.96 -16.47
N ASP A 176 -4.80 -2.95 -17.67
CA ASP A 176 -4.48 -1.97 -18.70
C ASP A 176 -5.76 -1.36 -19.24
N CYS A 177 -6.20 -0.26 -18.61
CA CYS A 177 -7.41 0.44 -19.03
C CYS A 177 -7.16 1.53 -20.07
N LEU A 178 -5.90 1.83 -20.36
CA LEU A 178 -5.51 2.91 -21.28
C LEU A 178 -4.95 2.36 -22.60
N GLY A 179 -4.78 1.04 -22.73
CA GLY A 179 -4.07 0.41 -23.85
C GLY A 179 -2.61 0.88 -23.95
N LYS A 180 -2.06 1.39 -22.83
CA LYS A 180 -0.74 2.04 -22.78
C LYS A 180 0.35 1.11 -22.26
N VAL A 181 -0.02 -0.07 -21.76
CA VAL A 181 0.97 -1.09 -21.43
C VAL A 181 1.35 -1.76 -22.75
N GLY A 182 2.32 -1.16 -23.46
CA GLY A 182 2.83 -1.70 -24.72
C GLY A 182 3.32 -3.15 -24.59
N ASN A 183 3.58 -3.79 -25.73
CA ASN A 183 4.18 -5.13 -25.78
C ASN A 183 5.53 -5.22 -25.03
N GLU A 184 6.20 -4.08 -24.81
CA GLU A 184 7.59 -4.00 -24.36
C GLU A 184 7.79 -3.85 -22.84
N ASN A 185 6.77 -3.49 -22.04
CA ASN A 185 6.96 -3.40 -20.59
C ASN A 185 7.02 -4.81 -19.97
N ASN A 186 8.19 -5.18 -19.47
CA ASN A 186 8.38 -6.40 -18.70
C ASN A 186 7.46 -6.34 -17.47
N ALA A 187 6.53 -7.28 -17.35
CA ALA A 187 5.57 -7.34 -16.24
C ALA A 187 6.28 -7.29 -14.89
N ARG A 188 7.48 -7.89 -14.82
CA ARG A 188 8.35 -7.85 -13.64
C ARG A 188 8.74 -6.42 -13.30
N GLU A 189 9.28 -5.64 -14.23
CA GLU A 189 9.69 -4.24 -14.02
C GLU A 189 8.55 -3.37 -13.49
N VAL A 190 7.32 -3.56 -14.01
CA VAL A 190 6.14 -2.86 -13.50
C VAL A 190 5.90 -3.20 -12.04
N ILE A 191 5.94 -4.49 -11.68
CA ILE A 191 5.72 -4.92 -10.29
C ILE A 191 6.83 -4.43 -9.37
N GLU A 192 8.07 -4.52 -9.82
CA GLU A 192 9.25 -4.05 -9.09
C GLU A 192 9.18 -2.54 -8.83
N GLY A 193 8.76 -1.74 -9.81
CA GLY A 193 8.55 -0.30 -9.64
C GLY A 193 7.42 0.06 -8.68
N GLN A 194 6.52 -0.89 -8.37
CA GLN A 194 5.47 -0.70 -7.37
C GLN A 194 5.84 -1.27 -5.99
N LEU A 195 6.97 -1.96 -5.83
CA LEU A 195 7.48 -2.34 -4.51
C LEU A 195 8.01 -1.10 -3.83
N LEU A 196 7.46 -0.80 -2.66
CA LEU A 196 7.86 0.37 -1.89
C LEU A 196 9.15 0.09 -1.09
N THR A 197 9.67 -1.14 -1.04
CA THR A 197 10.72 -1.57 -0.09
C THR A 197 12.14 -1.08 -0.43
N PRO A 198 12.96 -0.77 0.59
CA PRO A 198 12.56 -0.43 1.95
C PRO A 198 11.80 0.89 1.86
N VAL A 199 10.58 0.95 2.42
CA VAL A 199 9.59 2.03 2.24
C VAL A 199 10.25 3.33 1.85
N ASP A 200 10.30 3.51 0.53
CA ASP A 200 10.75 4.68 -0.20
C ASP A 200 12.04 5.28 0.38
N PRO A 201 13.24 4.99 -0.15
CA PRO A 201 14.47 5.69 0.28
C PRO A 201 14.38 7.22 0.13
N GLN A 202 13.37 7.75 -0.58
CA GLN A 202 13.06 9.17 -0.68
C GLN A 202 12.23 9.71 0.51
N ARG A 203 11.68 8.85 1.38
CA ARG A 203 10.94 9.25 2.58
C ARG A 203 11.80 9.05 3.81
N PRO A 204 12.01 10.09 4.63
CA PRO A 204 12.87 9.93 5.78
C PRO A 204 12.18 9.04 6.83
N LYS A 205 12.90 8.01 7.28
CA LYS A 205 12.46 7.08 8.34
C LYS A 205 12.66 7.71 9.71
N TRP A 206 11.84 8.72 10.00
CA TRP A 206 11.86 9.54 11.21
C TRP A 206 11.89 8.69 12.49
N LEU A 207 11.07 7.64 12.55
CA LEU A 207 11.01 6.73 13.71
C LEU A 207 12.08 5.64 13.73
N GLY A 208 13.05 5.70 12.82
CA GLY A 208 14.27 4.89 12.84
C GLY A 208 14.34 3.98 11.62
N TYR A 209 15.55 3.55 11.30
CA TYR A 209 15.77 2.62 10.20
C TYR A 209 15.27 1.23 10.59
N SER A 210 14.56 0.57 9.68
CA SER A 210 14.42 -0.88 9.76
C SER A 210 15.79 -1.52 9.59
N LYS A 211 16.01 -2.64 10.28
CA LYS A 211 16.97 -3.63 9.80
C LYS A 211 16.23 -4.29 8.65
N SER A 212 16.36 -3.74 7.44
CA SER A 212 15.81 -4.40 6.25
C SER A 212 16.45 -5.79 6.20
N LEU A 213 15.71 -6.80 6.66
CA LEU A 213 16.01 -8.17 6.29
C LEU A 213 15.68 -8.19 4.81
N ASP A 214 16.69 -8.38 3.96
CA ASP A 214 16.52 -8.28 2.50
C ASP A 214 15.26 -9.03 2.07
N PHE A 215 14.29 -8.27 1.58
CA PHE A 215 13.04 -8.84 1.10
C PHE A 215 13.37 -9.66 -0.15
N ASP A 216 13.16 -10.97 -0.07
CA ASP A 216 13.39 -11.89 -1.19
C ASP A 216 12.27 -11.74 -2.24
N ARG A 217 12.41 -10.66 -3.01
CA ARG A 217 11.52 -10.29 -4.09
C ARG A 217 11.45 -11.36 -5.16
N ASP A 218 12.58 -11.95 -5.51
CA ASP A 218 12.64 -12.92 -6.60
C ASP A 218 11.90 -14.19 -6.19
N ALA A 219 12.06 -14.66 -4.94
CA ALA A 219 11.25 -15.75 -4.40
C ALA A 219 9.75 -15.45 -4.39
N LEU A 220 9.32 -14.20 -4.17
CA LEU A 220 7.90 -13.83 -4.28
C LEU A 220 7.43 -13.90 -5.74
N LEU A 221 8.14 -13.23 -6.64
CA LEU A 221 7.68 -13.02 -8.02
C LEU A 221 7.77 -14.30 -8.87
N ASP A 222 8.77 -15.14 -8.64
CA ASP A 222 8.95 -16.39 -9.39
C ASP A 222 7.85 -17.42 -9.05
N GLN A 223 7.20 -17.30 -7.89
CA GLN A 223 6.12 -18.18 -7.45
C GLN A 223 4.73 -17.67 -7.86
N LEU A 224 4.61 -16.42 -8.31
CA LEU A 224 3.32 -15.79 -8.58
C LEU A 224 3.04 -15.68 -10.07
N PRO A 225 1.99 -16.36 -10.58
CA PRO A 225 1.57 -16.13 -11.94
C PRO A 225 1.15 -14.67 -12.10
N THR A 226 1.58 -14.09 -13.22
CA THR A 226 1.21 -12.74 -13.61
C THR A 226 0.35 -12.80 -14.87
N ARG A 227 -0.74 -12.02 -14.89
CA ARG A 227 -1.68 -11.92 -16.03
C ARG A 227 -1.94 -10.46 -16.34
N ARG A 228 -2.06 -10.14 -17.62
CA ARG A 228 -2.54 -8.83 -18.06
C ARG A 228 -4.06 -8.87 -18.19
N LEU A 229 -4.71 -7.77 -17.85
CA LEU A 229 -6.16 -7.59 -18.00
C LEU A 229 -6.41 -6.33 -18.81
N GLN A 230 -6.58 -6.48 -20.12
CA GLN A 230 -6.99 -5.39 -20.99
C GLN A 230 -8.49 -5.14 -20.85
N TRP A 231 -8.87 -3.88 -20.66
CA TRP A 231 -10.26 -3.48 -20.56
C TRP A 231 -10.43 -1.99 -20.88
N GLN A 232 -11.65 -1.53 -21.05
CA GLN A 232 -11.95 -0.10 -21.23
C GLN A 232 -13.05 0.32 -20.26
N PHE A 233 -13.04 1.59 -19.84
CA PHE A 233 -14.02 2.09 -18.87
C PHE A 233 -15.47 1.95 -19.36
N GLN A 234 -15.68 2.09 -20.68
CA GLN A 234 -16.96 1.91 -21.36
C GLN A 234 -17.51 0.49 -21.22
N GLU A 235 -16.62 -0.51 -21.08
CA GLU A 235 -16.95 -1.94 -20.94
C GLU A 235 -16.93 -2.39 -19.47
N ARG A 236 -17.07 -1.45 -18.52
CA ARG A 236 -16.97 -1.74 -17.08
C ARG A 236 -17.95 -2.83 -16.64
N ASP A 237 -19.14 -2.89 -17.24
CA ASP A 237 -20.16 -3.87 -16.87
C ASP A 237 -19.74 -5.32 -17.23
N GLU A 238 -18.85 -5.49 -18.21
CA GLU A 238 -18.27 -6.78 -18.59
C GLU A 238 -16.97 -7.10 -17.83
N LEU A 239 -16.37 -6.12 -17.14
CA LEU A 239 -15.07 -6.24 -16.48
C LEU A 239 -15.04 -7.39 -15.46
N LEU A 240 -16.13 -7.63 -14.73
CA LEU A 240 -16.20 -8.74 -13.78
C LEU A 240 -16.05 -10.10 -14.48
N GLY A 241 -16.61 -10.27 -15.67
CA GLY A 241 -16.45 -11.48 -16.48
C GLY A 241 -14.99 -11.70 -16.87
N LYS A 242 -14.36 -10.66 -17.43
CA LYS A 242 -12.93 -10.67 -17.81
C LYS A 242 -12.01 -10.95 -16.62
N ILE A 243 -12.31 -10.41 -15.43
CA ILE A 243 -11.58 -10.69 -14.20
C ILE A 243 -11.68 -12.18 -13.83
N LYS A 244 -12.88 -12.76 -13.89
CA LYS A 244 -13.07 -14.20 -13.57
C LYS A 244 -12.29 -15.09 -14.52
N GLU A 245 -12.35 -14.83 -15.83
CA GLU A 245 -11.56 -15.57 -16.83
C GLU A 245 -10.06 -15.55 -16.51
N VAL A 246 -9.53 -14.38 -16.14
CA VAL A 246 -8.12 -14.23 -15.74
C VAL A 246 -7.81 -15.02 -14.46
N VAL A 247 -8.68 -14.96 -13.45
CA VAL A 247 -8.50 -15.66 -12.16
C VAL A 247 -8.61 -17.18 -12.28
N ASP A 248 -9.45 -17.66 -13.20
CA ASP A 248 -9.68 -19.09 -13.46
C ASP A 248 -8.59 -19.70 -14.36
N SER A 249 -7.80 -18.87 -15.05
CA SER A 249 -6.68 -19.31 -15.90
C SER A 249 -5.44 -19.82 -15.13
N VAL A 250 -5.50 -19.86 -13.80
CA VAL A 250 -4.39 -20.17 -12.87
C VAL A 250 -4.80 -21.04 -11.70
#